data_AF-A0A969WMP2-F1
#
_entry.id   AF-A0A969WMP2-F1
#
_cell.length_a   1.000
_cell.length_b   1.000
_cell.length_c   1.000
_cell.angle_alpha   90.00
_cell.angle_beta   90.00
_cell.angle_gamma   90.00
#
_symmetry.space_group_name_H-M   'P 1'
#
loop_
_entity.id
_entity.type
_entity.pdbx_description
1 polymer ?
#
loop_
_entity_poly.entity_id
_entity_poly.type
_entity_poly.pdbx_seq_one_letter_code
_entity_poly.pdbx_strand_id
1 'polypeptide(L)'
;MGRQKQILVLLAILLWLGLLPQPDRVFTHHASRITFAQADPTATPNADGVIYYVVQPGDTLSAIAAYTGVPIETLLALNNLSNSDFIVAGDRLIVSIITPEATEVALTPTATRPPPTPTNTAVPAPPTLLCLTAFTDANGNGQQDPGEPLQAAVAFTVFDSTAVIANYVTDGLSEPYCVEIQTPGEYQVTRSVAPGETLTTSGNRTVIINQEDIVQLQFGGFIGPAPTAAATPQPRPIEPLPEDLPVVGSGSSAEVTVQDEPGVSQAGLIWLGVVIIVGLLLTALVVAILYLRRP
;
A
#
# COMPACT_ATOMS: atom_id res chain seq x y z
N MET A 1 -42.17 0.38 58.30
CA MET A 1 -41.92 -0.48 57.10
C MET A 1 -41.60 0.29 55.81
N GLY A 2 -41.96 1.57 55.63
CA GLY A 2 -41.70 2.31 54.37
C GLY A 2 -40.24 2.71 54.11
N ARG A 3 -39.51 3.15 55.15
CA ARG A 3 -38.11 3.62 54.99
C ARG A 3 -37.11 2.51 54.65
N GLN A 4 -37.27 1.30 55.17
CA GLN A 4 -36.40 0.17 54.83
C GLN A 4 -36.59 -0.31 53.39
N LYS A 5 -37.82 -0.27 52.86
CA LYS A 5 -38.09 -0.61 51.45
C LYS A 5 -37.47 0.41 50.50
N GLN A 6 -37.48 1.70 50.85
CA GLN A 6 -36.83 2.74 50.04
C GLN A 6 -35.30 2.62 50.02
N ILE A 7 -34.68 2.23 51.14
CA ILE A 7 -33.23 2.03 51.21
C ILE A 7 -32.80 0.82 50.37
N LEU A 8 -33.58 -0.28 50.40
CA LEU A 8 -33.31 -1.47 49.58
C LEU A 8 -33.49 -1.21 48.08
N VAL A 9 -34.47 -0.39 47.68
CA VAL A 9 -34.67 0.01 46.28
C VAL A 9 -33.54 0.93 45.80
N LEU A 10 -33.08 1.88 46.62
CA LEU A 10 -31.94 2.73 46.29
C LEU A 10 -30.62 1.95 46.18
N LEU A 11 -30.40 0.96 47.05
CA LEU A 11 -29.23 0.09 46.97
C LEU A 11 -29.28 -0.81 45.73
N ALA A 12 -30.45 -1.35 45.35
CA ALA A 12 -30.60 -2.14 44.14
C ALA A 12 -30.38 -1.30 42.87
N ILE A 13 -30.84 -0.04 42.84
CA ILE A 13 -30.61 0.87 41.72
C ILE A 13 -29.13 1.26 41.61
N LEU A 14 -28.45 1.53 42.73
CA LEU A 14 -27.01 1.81 42.74
C LEU A 14 -26.17 0.60 42.33
N LEU A 15 -26.59 -0.62 42.69
CA LEU A 15 -25.93 -1.85 42.28
C LEU A 15 -26.16 -2.17 40.79
N TRP A 16 -27.30 -1.75 40.24
CA TRP A 16 -27.63 -1.90 38.81
C TRP A 16 -26.96 -0.82 37.94
N LEU A 17 -26.73 0.39 38.47
CA LEU A 17 -26.04 1.47 37.76
C LEU A 17 -24.51 1.31 37.70
N GLY A 18 -23.93 0.50 38.59
CA GLY A 18 -22.49 0.22 38.65
C GLY A 18 -21.99 -0.85 37.66
N LEU A 19 -22.88 -1.51 36.91
CA LEU A 19 -22.56 -2.60 35.97
C LEU A 19 -22.83 -2.22 34.51
N LEU A 20 -22.73 -0.92 34.18
CA LEU A 20 -22.63 -0.50 32.78
C LEU A 20 -21.17 -0.62 32.35
N PRO A 21 -20.86 -1.32 31.24
CA PRO A 21 -19.54 -1.26 30.65
C PRO A 21 -19.26 0.21 30.31
N GLN A 22 -18.22 0.77 30.93
CA GLN A 22 -17.73 2.09 30.55
C GLN A 22 -17.26 1.96 29.09
N PRO A 23 -17.68 2.86 28.17
CA PRO A 23 -16.98 2.94 26.91
C PRO A 23 -15.52 3.24 27.25
N ASP A 24 -14.62 2.46 26.67
CA ASP A 24 -13.18 2.59 26.88
C ASP A 24 -12.81 4.06 26.94
N ARG A 25 -12.20 4.47 28.05
CA ARG A 25 -11.53 5.76 28.11
C ARG A 25 -10.47 5.71 27.04
N VAL A 26 -10.80 6.21 25.85
CA VAL A 26 -9.84 6.62 24.85
C VAL A 26 -8.99 7.65 25.57
N PHE A 27 -7.81 7.21 25.99
CA PHE A 27 -6.73 8.11 26.33
C PHE A 27 -6.49 8.94 25.09
N THR A 28 -7.10 10.13 25.07
CA THR A 28 -6.62 11.24 24.26
C THR A 28 -5.26 11.60 24.84
N HIS A 29 -4.24 10.83 24.47
CA HIS A 29 -2.91 11.38 24.35
C HIS A 29 -3.06 12.49 23.33
N HIS A 30 -3.15 13.73 23.83
CA HIS A 30 -2.67 14.86 23.08
C HIS A 30 -1.20 14.54 22.80
N ALA A 31 -0.93 13.90 21.66
CA ALA A 31 0.35 13.97 21.04
C ALA A 31 0.51 15.44 20.69
N SER A 32 1.11 16.20 21.62
CA SER A 32 1.81 17.42 21.27
C SER A 32 2.73 17.04 20.13
N ARG A 33 2.34 17.41 18.90
CA ARG A 33 3.28 17.51 17.80
C ARG A 33 4.26 18.59 18.21
N ILE A 34 5.33 18.20 18.89
CA ILE A 34 6.57 18.93 18.74
C ILE A 34 7.05 18.55 17.35
N THR A 35 6.80 19.46 16.41
CA THR A 35 7.46 19.49 15.11
C THR A 35 8.96 19.62 15.39
N PHE A 36 9.64 18.48 15.51
CA PHE A 36 11.06 18.41 15.21
C PHE A 36 11.16 18.05 13.73
N ALA A 37 11.72 18.96 12.94
CA ALA A 37 12.16 18.67 11.59
C ALA A 37 13.18 17.52 11.67
N GLN A 38 12.78 16.31 11.28
CA GLN A 38 13.70 15.18 11.23
C GLN A 38 14.45 15.21 9.90
N ALA A 39 15.74 15.51 9.99
CA ALA A 39 16.70 15.19 8.95
C ALA A 39 16.67 13.67 8.72
N ASP A 40 16.47 13.30 7.47
CA ASP A 40 16.54 11.94 6.96
C ASP A 40 17.89 11.30 7.35
N PRO A 41 17.94 10.10 7.95
CA PRO A 41 19.18 9.38 8.15
C PRO A 41 19.75 9.13 6.77
N THR A 42 20.92 9.70 6.50
CA THR A 42 21.60 9.53 5.22
C THR A 42 21.89 8.04 5.02
N ALA A 43 21.02 7.32 4.30
CA ALA A 43 21.11 5.89 4.05
C ALA A 43 22.23 5.53 3.05
N THR A 44 23.18 6.43 2.83
CA THR A 44 24.34 6.20 1.97
C THR A 44 25.54 5.84 2.84
N PRO A 45 26.09 4.61 2.71
CA PRO A 45 27.32 4.23 3.41
C PRO A 45 28.47 5.17 3.09
N ASN A 46 29.27 5.54 4.09
CA ASN A 46 30.51 6.26 3.88
C ASN A 46 31.51 5.40 3.07
N ALA A 47 32.59 6.01 2.57
CA ALA A 47 33.65 5.30 1.84
C ALA A 47 34.25 4.11 2.62
N ASP A 48 34.14 4.13 3.96
CA ASP A 48 34.58 3.06 4.87
C ASP A 48 33.51 1.97 5.09
N GLY A 49 32.38 2.05 4.37
CA GLY A 49 31.25 1.15 4.52
C GLY A 49 30.42 1.37 5.79
N VAL A 50 30.68 2.42 6.56
CA VAL A 50 29.98 2.69 7.82
C VAL A 50 28.81 3.65 7.59
N ILE A 51 27.63 3.34 8.13
CA ILE A 51 26.46 4.23 8.17
C ILE A 51 26.38 4.87 9.55
N TYR A 52 26.30 6.20 9.59
CA TYR A 52 26.21 6.98 10.82
C TYR A 52 24.86 7.67 10.96
N TYR A 53 24.38 7.75 12.19
CA TYR A 53 23.30 8.61 12.63
C TYR A 53 23.87 9.74 13.49
N VAL A 54 23.49 10.99 13.20
CA VAL A 54 23.89 12.13 14.03
C VAL A 54 22.79 12.39 15.06
N VAL A 55 23.12 12.20 16.33
CA VAL A 55 22.20 12.35 17.47
C VAL A 55 21.63 13.76 17.50
N GLN A 56 20.30 13.87 17.53
CA GLN A 56 19.60 15.16 17.61
C GLN A 56 19.28 15.54 19.06
N PRO A 57 19.04 16.83 19.36
CA PRO A 57 18.60 17.25 20.68
C PRO A 57 17.33 16.53 21.13
N GLY A 58 17.42 15.77 22.23
CA GLY A 58 16.31 15.01 22.79
C GLY A 58 16.26 13.53 22.38
N ASP A 59 17.17 13.07 21.53
CA ASP A 59 17.27 11.67 21.17
C ASP A 59 17.74 10.79 22.35
N THR A 60 17.20 9.57 22.41
CA THR A 60 17.67 8.50 23.28
C THR A 60 18.11 7.31 22.43
N LEU A 61 19.00 6.45 22.96
CA LEU A 61 19.40 5.21 22.29
C LEU A 61 18.19 4.34 21.88
N SER A 62 17.15 4.31 22.70
CA SER A 62 15.90 3.60 22.41
C SER A 62 15.09 4.22 21.27
N ALA A 63 15.00 5.56 21.21
CA ALA A 63 14.30 6.25 20.12
C ALA A 63 15.05 6.08 18.79
N ILE A 64 16.39 6.15 18.80
CA ILE A 64 17.23 5.96 17.61
C ILE A 64 17.15 4.51 17.12
N ALA A 65 17.20 3.52 18.02
CA ALA A 65 17.04 2.11 17.66
C ALA A 65 15.69 1.85 16.98
N ALA A 66 14.60 2.40 17.54
CA ALA A 66 13.27 2.28 16.94
C ALA A 66 13.17 2.98 15.57
N TYR A 67 13.82 4.14 15.44
CA TYR A 67 13.83 4.93 14.20
C TYR A 67 14.63 4.26 13.08
N THR A 68 15.78 3.67 13.41
CA THR A 68 16.69 3.04 12.44
C THR A 68 16.39 1.56 12.17
N GLY A 69 15.53 0.94 12.99
CA GLY A 69 15.24 -0.49 12.94
C GLY A 69 16.38 -1.38 13.46
N VAL A 70 17.44 -0.79 14.03
CA VAL A 70 18.59 -1.50 14.60
C VAL A 70 18.31 -1.84 16.07
N PRO A 71 18.44 -3.11 16.50
CA PRO A 71 18.25 -3.46 17.91
C PRO A 71 19.19 -2.68 18.83
N ILE A 72 18.70 -2.26 20.01
CA ILE A 72 19.47 -1.47 20.98
C ILE A 72 20.80 -2.16 21.33
N GLU A 73 20.78 -3.49 21.52
CA GLU A 73 21.98 -4.27 21.83
C GLU A 73 23.03 -4.20 20.72
N THR A 74 22.59 -4.22 19.46
CA THR A 74 23.46 -4.06 18.29
C THR A 74 24.01 -2.64 18.24
N LEU A 75 23.19 -1.63 18.52
CA LEU A 75 23.60 -0.23 18.53
C LEU A 75 24.64 0.06 19.61
N LEU A 76 24.45 -0.51 20.81
CA LEU A 76 25.41 -0.46 21.92
C LEU A 76 26.73 -1.14 21.55
N ALA A 77 26.66 -2.35 20.98
CA ALA A 77 27.83 -3.11 20.58
C ALA A 77 28.64 -2.40 19.47
N LEU A 78 27.98 -1.82 18.46
CA LEU A 78 28.63 -1.10 17.36
C LEU A 78 29.37 0.16 17.82
N ASN A 79 28.93 0.78 18.91
CA ASN A 79 29.47 2.05 19.41
C ASN A 79 30.28 1.92 20.70
N ASN A 80 30.51 0.69 21.18
CA ASN A 80 31.14 0.40 22.47
C ASN A 80 30.46 1.14 23.65
N LEU A 81 29.14 1.25 23.60
CA LEU A 81 28.33 1.88 24.63
C LEU A 81 27.72 0.82 25.55
N SER A 82 27.47 1.20 26.79
CA SER A 82 26.70 0.44 27.77
C SER A 82 25.31 1.05 27.97
N ASN A 83 24.37 0.29 28.51
CA ASN A 83 23.02 0.78 28.84
C ASN A 83 22.99 1.97 29.83
N SER A 84 24.09 2.24 30.52
CA SER A 84 24.23 3.38 31.45
C SER A 84 24.85 4.61 30.80
N ASP A 85 25.31 4.52 29.56
CA ASP A 85 25.98 5.63 28.87
C ASP A 85 24.94 6.58 28.25
N PHE A 86 25.26 7.87 28.29
CA PHE A 86 24.43 8.91 27.72
C PHE A 86 25.01 9.34 26.37
N ILE A 87 24.12 9.49 25.38
CA ILE A 87 24.45 10.11 24.10
C ILE A 87 24.08 11.59 24.15
N VAL A 88 24.84 12.42 23.46
CA VAL A 88 24.66 13.87 23.41
C VAL A 88 24.33 14.30 21.98
N ALA A 89 23.53 15.36 21.84
CA ALA A 89 23.25 15.93 20.54
C ALA A 89 24.53 16.33 19.80
N GLY A 90 24.65 15.90 18.54
CA GLY A 90 25.84 16.05 17.70
C GLY A 90 26.73 14.81 17.66
N ASP A 91 26.52 13.82 18.53
CA ASP A 91 27.28 12.57 18.50
C ASP A 91 27.01 11.79 17.22
N ARG A 92 28.04 11.12 16.70
CA ARG A 92 27.93 10.22 15.55
C ARG A 92 27.83 8.79 16.05
N LEU A 93 26.67 8.19 15.84
CA LEU A 93 26.35 6.83 16.22
C LEU A 93 26.42 5.92 15.00
N ILE A 94 27.24 4.88 15.05
CA ILE A 94 27.32 3.83 14.04
C ILE A 94 26.05 3.00 14.11
N VAL A 95 25.28 2.99 13.03
CA VAL A 95 24.02 2.22 12.95
C VAL A 95 24.19 0.95 12.10
N SER A 96 25.15 0.93 11.18
CA SER A 96 25.48 -0.26 10.39
C SER A 96 26.90 -0.17 9.84
N ILE A 97 27.55 -1.33 9.64
CA ILE A 97 28.84 -1.46 8.97
C ILE A 97 28.66 -2.46 7.84
N ILE A 98 28.75 -1.99 6.59
CA ILE A 98 28.92 -2.84 5.43
C ILE A 98 30.42 -3.03 5.20
N THR A 99 31.02 -4.09 5.76
CA THR A 99 32.40 -4.43 5.44
C THR A 99 32.42 -4.99 4.00
N PRO A 100 33.02 -4.31 3.01
CA PRO A 100 33.35 -4.98 1.77
C PRO A 100 34.36 -6.07 2.14
N GLU A 101 34.00 -7.33 1.89
CA GLU A 101 34.88 -8.47 2.10
C GLU A 101 36.09 -8.35 1.17
N ALA A 102 37.12 -7.63 1.63
CA ALA A 102 38.41 -7.56 0.98
C ALA A 102 39.10 -8.90 1.22
N THR A 103 39.01 -9.80 0.24
CA THR A 103 39.83 -11.00 0.17
C THR A 103 41.30 -10.59 0.08
N GLU A 104 41.98 -10.54 1.21
CA GLU A 104 43.43 -10.32 1.29
C GLU A 104 44.15 -11.60 0.81
N VAL A 105 44.61 -11.60 -0.44
CA VAL A 105 45.45 -12.68 -0.98
C VAL A 105 46.92 -12.34 -0.73
N ALA A 106 47.53 -13.05 0.21
CA ALA A 106 48.96 -12.98 0.53
C ALA A 106 49.84 -13.21 -0.72
N LEU A 107 50.80 -12.32 -0.94
CA LEU A 107 51.75 -12.35 -2.06
C LEU A 107 52.82 -13.45 -1.87
N THR A 108 52.50 -14.68 -2.23
CA THR A 108 53.51 -15.66 -2.66
C THR A 108 53.71 -15.56 -4.18
N PRO A 109 54.94 -15.43 -4.70
CA PRO A 109 55.18 -15.38 -6.15
C PRO A 109 54.91 -16.74 -6.79
N THR A 110 53.65 -16.98 -7.13
CA THR A 110 53.24 -18.04 -8.05
C THR A 110 53.54 -17.57 -9.48
N ALA A 111 54.18 -18.43 -10.27
CA ALA A 111 54.46 -18.15 -11.68
C ALA A 111 53.22 -17.58 -12.39
N THR A 112 53.41 -16.43 -13.05
CA THR A 112 52.35 -15.67 -13.72
C THR A 112 51.70 -16.53 -14.79
N ARG A 113 50.50 -17.04 -14.49
CA ARG A 113 49.57 -17.53 -15.52
C ARG A 113 49.22 -16.33 -16.41
N PRO A 114 49.10 -16.50 -17.74
CA PRO A 114 48.65 -15.42 -18.62
C PRO A 114 47.40 -14.76 -18.03
N PRO A 115 47.31 -13.41 -18.10
CA PRO A 115 46.21 -12.67 -17.50
C PRO A 115 44.88 -13.28 -17.94
N PRO A 116 43.92 -13.50 -17.03
CA PRO A 116 42.61 -13.98 -17.42
C PRO A 116 42.06 -12.98 -18.45
N THR A 117 41.60 -13.50 -19.59
CA THR A 117 40.82 -12.74 -20.56
C THR A 117 39.76 -11.95 -19.78
N PRO A 118 39.61 -10.63 -20.01
CA PRO A 118 38.64 -9.82 -19.27
C PRO A 118 37.29 -10.51 -19.37
N THR A 119 36.82 -11.03 -18.24
CA THR A 119 35.47 -11.58 -18.15
C THR A 119 34.59 -10.35 -18.05
N ASN A 120 33.77 -10.12 -19.08
CA ASN A 120 32.77 -9.06 -19.05
C ASN A 120 31.99 -9.22 -17.74
N THR A 121 32.13 -8.25 -16.83
CA THR A 121 31.23 -8.11 -15.70
C THR A 121 29.84 -8.00 -16.31
N ALA A 122 29.00 -9.02 -16.09
CA ALA A 122 27.65 -9.03 -16.62
C ALA A 122 26.97 -7.72 -16.17
N VAL A 123 26.46 -6.95 -17.13
CA VAL A 123 25.63 -5.79 -16.83
C VAL A 123 24.45 -6.30 -16.00
N PRO A 124 24.20 -5.75 -14.80
CA PRO A 124 23.07 -6.17 -14.00
C PRO A 124 21.78 -5.98 -14.80
N ALA A 125 20.88 -6.96 -14.73
CA ALA A 125 19.60 -6.92 -15.41
C ALA A 125 18.80 -5.67 -14.96
N PRO A 126 18.02 -5.04 -15.87
CA PRO A 126 17.17 -3.91 -15.49
C PRO A 126 16.15 -4.32 -14.42
N PRO A 127 15.79 -3.41 -13.50
CA PRO A 127 14.82 -3.71 -12.44
C PRO A 127 13.40 -3.90 -13.01
N THR A 128 12.62 -4.72 -12.33
CA THR A 128 11.17 -4.88 -12.59
C THR A 128 10.41 -3.90 -11.70
N LEU A 129 9.54 -3.06 -12.27
CA LEU A 129 8.91 -1.94 -11.57
C LEU A 129 7.38 -1.97 -11.68
N LEU A 130 6.70 -1.71 -10.56
CA LEU A 130 5.28 -1.40 -10.50
C LEU A 130 5.09 0.05 -10.05
N CYS A 131 4.65 0.91 -10.97
CA CYS A 131 4.49 2.34 -10.76
C CYS A 131 3.02 2.71 -10.53
N LEU A 132 2.75 3.42 -9.44
CA LEU A 132 1.41 3.79 -8.97
C LEU A 132 1.19 5.29 -9.05
N THR A 133 0.00 5.70 -9.49
CA THR A 133 -0.40 7.10 -9.59
C THR A 133 -1.86 7.26 -9.19
N ALA A 134 -2.13 8.22 -8.30
CA ALA A 134 -3.48 8.69 -8.02
C ALA A 134 -3.67 10.08 -8.60
N PHE A 135 -4.81 10.34 -9.25
CA PHE A 135 -5.09 11.63 -9.88
C PHE A 135 -6.56 12.01 -9.74
N THR A 136 -6.82 13.30 -9.82
CA THR A 136 -8.18 13.85 -9.84
C THR A 136 -8.75 13.71 -11.24
N ASP A 137 -9.73 12.83 -11.40
CA ASP A 137 -10.39 12.58 -12.68
C ASP A 137 -11.69 13.40 -12.77
N ALA A 138 -11.58 14.63 -13.23
CA ALA A 138 -12.68 15.58 -13.23
C ALA A 138 -13.76 15.24 -14.26
N ASN A 139 -13.38 14.55 -15.34
CA ASN A 139 -14.29 14.21 -16.43
C ASN A 139 -14.85 12.77 -16.33
N GLY A 140 -14.29 11.95 -15.45
CA GLY A 140 -14.77 10.61 -15.13
C GLY A 140 -14.37 9.54 -16.15
N ASN A 141 -13.38 9.79 -17.02
CA ASN A 141 -13.00 8.86 -18.09
C ASN A 141 -11.98 7.78 -17.66
N GLY A 142 -11.49 7.85 -16.43
CA GLY A 142 -10.52 6.92 -15.85
C GLY A 142 -9.09 7.10 -16.33
N GLN A 143 -8.76 8.18 -17.06
CA GLN A 143 -7.42 8.52 -17.53
C GLN A 143 -6.99 9.88 -17.01
N GLN A 144 -5.70 10.03 -16.72
CA GLN A 144 -5.16 11.32 -16.30
C GLN A 144 -4.96 12.24 -17.51
N ASP A 145 -5.80 13.27 -17.61
CA ASP A 145 -5.72 14.26 -18.69
C ASP A 145 -4.82 15.47 -18.37
N PRO A 146 -4.34 16.22 -19.38
CA PRO A 146 -3.61 17.46 -19.15
C PRO A 146 -4.44 18.46 -18.32
N GLY A 147 -3.93 18.83 -17.16
CA GLY A 147 -4.61 19.72 -16.22
C GLY A 147 -5.30 19.00 -15.06
N GLU A 148 -5.33 17.67 -15.06
CA GLU A 148 -5.79 16.86 -13.93
C GLU A 148 -4.65 16.64 -12.92
N PRO A 149 -4.75 17.24 -11.73
CA PRO A 149 -3.69 17.16 -10.74
C PRO A 149 -3.61 15.77 -10.13
N LEU A 150 -2.41 15.41 -9.68
CA LEU A 150 -2.21 14.25 -8.82
C LEU A 150 -2.97 14.42 -7.50
N GLN A 151 -3.39 13.30 -6.92
CA GLN A 151 -4.19 13.27 -5.71
C GLN A 151 -3.32 12.84 -4.53
N ALA A 152 -3.20 13.71 -3.52
CA ALA A 152 -2.50 13.41 -2.28
C ALA A 152 -3.38 12.61 -1.29
N ALA A 153 -2.72 12.00 -0.30
CA ALA A 153 -3.35 11.25 0.80
C ALA A 153 -4.14 10.00 0.36
N VAL A 154 -3.82 9.43 -0.80
CA VAL A 154 -4.32 8.13 -1.24
C VAL A 154 -3.34 7.06 -0.78
N ALA A 155 -3.80 6.16 0.10
CA ALA A 155 -3.01 5.04 0.56
C ALA A 155 -3.15 3.87 -0.42
N PHE A 156 -2.02 3.32 -0.87
CA PHE A 156 -1.90 2.11 -1.66
C PHE A 156 -1.29 0.99 -0.83
N THR A 157 -1.82 -0.22 -1.02
CA THR A 157 -1.23 -1.46 -0.51
C THR A 157 -1.03 -2.43 -1.68
N VAL A 158 0.22 -2.83 -1.90
CA VAL A 158 0.60 -3.84 -2.89
C VAL A 158 0.87 -5.14 -2.15
N PHE A 159 0.22 -6.23 -2.56
CA PHE A 159 0.38 -7.53 -1.93
C PHE A 159 0.23 -8.66 -2.95
N ASP A 160 0.84 -9.80 -2.66
CA ASP A 160 0.60 -11.05 -3.37
C ASP A 160 -0.25 -12.01 -2.51
N SER A 161 -0.33 -13.28 -2.90
CA SER A 161 -1.05 -14.30 -2.12
C SER A 161 -0.47 -14.60 -0.73
N THR A 162 0.75 -14.13 -0.45
CA THR A 162 1.56 -14.51 0.71
C THR A 162 1.87 -13.36 1.64
N ALA A 163 2.09 -12.14 1.12
CA ALA A 163 2.55 -11.00 1.91
C ALA A 163 2.20 -9.65 1.29
N VAL A 164 2.24 -8.62 2.14
CA VAL A 164 2.25 -7.22 1.71
C VAL A 164 3.68 -6.86 1.27
N ILE A 165 3.81 -6.37 0.05
CA ILE A 165 5.08 -6.00 -0.58
C ILE A 165 5.41 -4.54 -0.30
N ALA A 166 4.41 -3.65 -0.40
CA ALA A 166 4.61 -2.23 -0.18
C ALA A 166 3.34 -1.55 0.33
N ASN A 167 3.54 -0.53 1.17
CA ASN A 167 2.54 0.47 1.48
C ASN A 167 3.06 1.84 1.09
N TYR A 168 2.24 2.64 0.44
CA TYR A 168 2.61 3.99 0.02
C TYR A 168 1.42 4.92 0.21
N VAL A 169 1.68 6.17 0.59
CA VAL A 169 0.64 7.21 0.66
C VAL A 169 1.08 8.35 -0.24
N THR A 170 0.23 8.73 -1.18
CA THR A 170 0.55 9.76 -2.16
C THR A 170 0.75 11.13 -1.52
N ASP A 171 1.70 11.89 -2.05
CA ASP A 171 1.92 13.30 -1.70
C ASP A 171 1.30 14.26 -2.74
N GLY A 172 0.88 13.73 -3.89
CA GLY A 172 0.27 14.50 -4.98
C GLY A 172 1.26 15.33 -5.77
N LEU A 173 2.56 15.03 -5.68
CA LEU A 173 3.65 15.78 -6.31
C LEU A 173 4.72 14.87 -6.92
N SER A 174 5.10 13.81 -6.21
CA SER A 174 6.24 12.95 -6.52
C SER A 174 5.85 11.68 -7.29
N GLU A 175 4.58 11.51 -7.63
CA GLU A 175 4.10 10.36 -8.41
C GLU A 175 4.53 10.44 -9.89
N PRO A 176 4.75 9.28 -10.55
CA PRO A 176 4.47 7.92 -10.09
C PRO A 176 5.46 7.38 -9.05
N TYR A 177 4.93 6.75 -8.00
CA TYR A 177 5.74 5.99 -7.05
C TYR A 177 5.96 4.56 -7.58
N CYS A 178 7.22 4.16 -7.77
CA CYS A 178 7.56 2.84 -8.32
C CYS A 178 8.11 1.90 -7.24
N VAL A 179 7.51 0.72 -7.15
CA VAL A 179 7.93 -0.38 -6.28
C VAL A 179 8.76 -1.36 -7.11
N GLU A 180 9.94 -1.73 -6.60
CA GLU A 180 10.73 -2.81 -7.18
C GLU A 180 10.14 -4.18 -6.85
N ILE A 181 9.89 -4.97 -7.88
CA ILE A 181 9.31 -6.31 -7.76
C ILE A 181 10.42 -7.34 -7.93
N GLN A 182 10.73 -8.07 -6.85
CA GLN A 182 11.81 -9.05 -6.86
C GLN A 182 11.42 -10.35 -7.57
N THR A 183 10.15 -10.70 -7.53
CA THR A 183 9.63 -11.98 -8.04
C THR A 183 8.52 -11.74 -9.07
N PRO A 184 8.64 -12.27 -10.29
CA PRO A 184 7.52 -12.28 -11.23
C PRO A 184 6.33 -13.02 -10.64
N GLY A 185 5.12 -12.56 -10.93
CA GLY A 185 3.91 -13.17 -10.40
C GLY A 185 2.68 -12.30 -10.52
N GLU A 186 1.61 -12.74 -9.88
CA GLU A 186 0.35 -12.00 -9.77
C GLU A 186 0.35 -11.16 -8.48
N TYR A 187 0.05 -9.88 -8.64
CA TYR A 187 -0.01 -8.89 -7.56
C TYR A 187 -1.39 -8.22 -7.53
N GLN A 188 -1.83 -7.86 -6.33
CA GLN A 188 -3.02 -7.08 -6.07
C GLN A 188 -2.62 -5.71 -5.53
N VAL A 189 -3.28 -4.68 -6.03
CA VAL A 189 -3.11 -3.31 -5.58
C VAL A 189 -4.45 -2.75 -5.13
N THR A 190 -4.55 -2.43 -3.86
CA THR A 190 -5.72 -1.77 -3.28
C THR A 190 -5.41 -0.32 -2.96
N ARG A 191 -6.40 0.55 -3.11
CA ARG A 191 -6.34 1.95 -2.71
C ARG A 191 -7.39 2.31 -1.68
N SER A 192 -7.08 3.28 -0.81
CA SER A 192 -8.06 3.92 0.06
C SER A 192 -9.02 4.82 -0.72
N VAL A 193 -10.21 5.04 -0.17
CA VAL A 193 -11.21 5.98 -0.71
C VAL A 193 -11.45 7.09 0.33
N ALA A 194 -11.28 8.35 -0.09
CA ALA A 194 -11.54 9.48 0.77
C ALA A 194 -13.05 9.70 0.98
N PRO A 195 -13.48 10.30 2.10
CA PRO A 195 -14.90 10.58 2.34
C PRO A 195 -15.51 11.46 1.24
N GLY A 196 -16.60 10.98 0.62
CA GLY A 196 -17.27 11.71 -0.47
C GLY A 196 -16.56 11.63 -1.82
N GLU A 197 -15.48 10.87 -1.92
CA GLU A 197 -14.83 10.57 -3.18
C GLU A 197 -15.60 9.48 -3.94
N THR A 198 -15.73 9.66 -5.23
CA THR A 198 -16.19 8.62 -6.14
C THR A 198 -15.03 8.19 -7.02
N LEU A 199 -14.81 6.87 -7.10
CA LEU A 199 -13.76 6.32 -7.93
C LEU A 199 -14.25 6.23 -9.38
N THR A 200 -13.40 6.66 -10.31
CA THR A 200 -13.64 6.55 -11.76
C THR A 200 -12.90 5.37 -12.36
N THR A 201 -11.91 4.87 -11.62
CA THR A 201 -11.18 3.62 -11.87
C THR A 201 -11.43 2.64 -10.72
N SER A 202 -11.21 1.33 -10.95
CA SER A 202 -11.34 0.34 -9.87
C SER A 202 -10.38 0.64 -8.71
N GLY A 203 -10.89 0.52 -7.48
CA GLY A 203 -10.10 0.68 -6.25
C GLY A 203 -9.25 -0.54 -5.88
N ASN A 204 -9.49 -1.68 -6.52
CA ASN A 204 -8.64 -2.87 -6.45
C ASN A 204 -8.26 -3.33 -7.86
N ARG A 205 -6.98 -3.60 -8.11
CA ARG A 205 -6.44 -3.99 -9.41
C ARG A 205 -5.54 -5.23 -9.24
N THR A 206 -5.87 -6.27 -9.98
CA THR A 206 -4.97 -7.41 -10.22
C THR A 206 -4.02 -7.09 -11.36
N VAL A 207 -2.74 -7.44 -11.24
CA VAL A 207 -1.77 -7.33 -12.32
C VAL A 207 -0.79 -8.50 -12.32
N ILE A 208 -0.43 -8.98 -13.51
CA ILE A 208 0.62 -9.98 -13.71
C ILE A 208 1.88 -9.24 -14.12
N ILE A 209 2.98 -9.47 -13.41
CA ILE A 209 4.26 -8.80 -13.63
C ILE A 209 5.30 -9.86 -13.99
N ASN A 210 5.95 -9.71 -15.14
CA ASN A 210 7.05 -10.56 -15.60
C ASN A 210 8.41 -9.93 -15.27
N GLN A 211 9.50 -10.68 -15.47
CA GLN A 211 10.85 -10.11 -15.30
C GLN A 211 11.07 -8.94 -16.25
N GLU A 212 11.67 -7.87 -15.73
CA GLU A 212 12.02 -6.64 -16.47
C GLU A 212 10.81 -5.81 -16.92
N ASP A 213 9.59 -6.15 -16.49
CA ASP A 213 8.39 -5.35 -16.78
C ASP A 213 8.41 -4.02 -16.02
N ILE A 214 7.91 -2.98 -16.69
CA ILE A 214 7.57 -1.70 -16.07
C ILE A 214 6.05 -1.49 -16.23
N VAL A 215 5.31 -1.75 -15.17
CA VAL A 215 3.85 -1.67 -15.16
C VAL A 215 3.41 -0.34 -14.56
N GLN A 216 2.54 0.39 -15.27
CA GLN A 216 1.94 1.63 -14.76
C GLN A 216 0.47 1.41 -14.43
N LEU A 217 0.10 1.65 -13.17
CA LEU A 217 -1.28 1.63 -12.71
C LEU A 217 -1.71 3.03 -12.27
N GLN A 218 -2.74 3.52 -12.96
CA GLN A 218 -3.35 4.81 -12.67
C GLN A 218 -4.72 4.61 -12.01
N PHE A 219 -4.98 5.47 -11.02
CA PHE A 219 -6.16 5.43 -10.19
C PHE A 219 -6.81 6.83 -10.12
N GLY A 220 -7.85 7.02 -10.93
CA GLY A 220 -8.68 8.23 -10.94
C GLY A 220 -9.80 8.18 -9.91
N GLY A 221 -10.04 9.34 -9.28
CA GLY A 221 -11.20 9.61 -8.44
C GLY A 221 -11.53 11.10 -8.46
N PHE A 222 -12.75 11.46 -8.05
CA PHE A 222 -13.16 12.85 -7.90
C PHE A 222 -13.95 13.06 -6.61
N ILE A 223 -13.85 14.26 -6.04
CA ILE A 223 -14.64 14.72 -4.90
C ILE A 223 -15.63 15.76 -5.41
N GLY A 224 -16.91 15.41 -5.48
CA GLY A 224 -17.96 16.27 -6.03
C GLY A 224 -19.21 15.48 -6.44
N PRO A 225 -20.25 16.13 -7.00
CA PRO A 225 -21.31 15.39 -7.68
C PRO A 225 -20.69 14.60 -8.84
N ALA A 226 -21.17 13.38 -9.09
CA ALA A 226 -20.65 12.59 -10.19
C ALA A 226 -20.63 13.40 -11.48
N PRO A 227 -19.47 13.54 -12.17
CA PRO A 227 -19.45 14.17 -13.46
C PRO A 227 -20.43 13.38 -14.30
N THR A 228 -21.38 14.08 -14.90
CA THR A 228 -22.25 13.47 -15.89
C THR A 228 -21.31 13.01 -16.98
N ALA A 229 -21.15 11.70 -17.14
CA ALA A 229 -20.31 11.10 -18.17
C ALA A 229 -20.55 11.92 -19.44
N ALA A 230 -19.52 12.66 -19.88
CA ALA A 230 -19.64 13.44 -21.09
C ALA A 230 -20.03 12.41 -22.15
N ALA A 231 -21.25 12.56 -22.69
CA ALA A 231 -21.76 11.65 -23.69
C ALA A 231 -20.65 11.49 -24.71
N THR A 232 -20.19 10.25 -24.90
CA THR A 232 -19.27 9.91 -25.98
C THR A 232 -19.77 10.68 -27.19
N PRO A 233 -18.94 11.49 -27.88
CA PRO A 233 -19.42 12.23 -29.03
C PRO A 233 -20.10 11.21 -29.91
N GLN A 234 -21.44 11.30 -30.04
CA GLN A 234 -22.15 10.46 -30.98
C GLN A 234 -21.39 10.62 -32.29
N PRO A 235 -20.95 9.54 -32.96
CA PRO A 235 -20.34 9.68 -34.26
C PRO A 235 -21.31 10.53 -35.06
N ARG A 236 -20.86 11.73 -35.48
CA ARG A 236 -21.67 12.58 -36.34
C ARG A 236 -22.17 11.67 -37.47
N PRO A 237 -23.46 11.70 -37.82
CA PRO A 237 -23.95 10.99 -38.98
C PRO A 237 -22.96 11.23 -40.11
N ILE A 238 -22.37 10.15 -40.62
CA ILE A 238 -21.43 10.23 -41.73
C ILE A 238 -22.23 10.86 -42.85
N GLU A 239 -21.92 12.12 -43.17
CA GLU A 239 -22.47 12.77 -44.35
C GLU A 239 -22.02 11.92 -45.54
N PRO A 240 -22.94 11.40 -46.37
CA PRO A 240 -22.59 10.46 -47.41
C PRO A 240 -21.58 11.12 -48.35
N LEU A 241 -20.40 10.50 -48.41
CA LEU A 241 -19.32 10.90 -49.31
C LEU A 241 -19.81 10.68 -50.76
N PRO A 242 -19.62 11.63 -51.69
CA PRO A 242 -20.05 11.47 -53.07
C PRO A 242 -19.39 10.25 -53.74
N GLU A 243 -20.19 9.36 -54.32
CA GLU A 243 -19.85 8.02 -54.80
C GLU A 243 -19.03 7.94 -56.11
N ASP A 244 -18.19 8.93 -56.45
CA ASP A 244 -17.46 8.89 -57.74
C ASP A 244 -15.96 9.11 -57.57
N LEU A 245 -15.25 8.10 -57.05
CA LEU A 245 -13.81 7.93 -57.31
C LEU A 245 -13.48 6.43 -57.57
N PRO A 246 -12.64 6.12 -58.58
CA PRO A 246 -12.42 4.75 -59.04
C PRO A 246 -11.62 3.92 -58.02
N VAL A 247 -12.15 2.71 -57.76
CA VAL A 247 -11.53 1.65 -56.95
C VAL A 247 -10.22 1.19 -57.60
N VAL A 248 -9.11 1.36 -56.89
CA VAL A 248 -7.85 0.66 -57.15
C VAL A 248 -7.47 -0.14 -55.90
N GLY A 249 -7.66 -1.46 -56.01
CA GLY A 249 -6.63 -2.46 -55.73
C GLY A 249 -6.05 -2.62 -54.33
N SER A 250 -6.49 -3.72 -53.70
CA SER A 250 -5.67 -4.69 -52.95
C SER A 250 -5.08 -4.32 -51.59
N GLY A 251 -5.42 -5.15 -50.60
CA GLY A 251 -4.46 -5.51 -49.56
C GLY A 251 -5.06 -5.83 -48.19
N SER A 252 -5.57 -7.06 -48.05
CA SER A 252 -5.54 -7.90 -46.83
C SER A 252 -5.55 -7.16 -45.47
N SER A 253 -6.69 -7.23 -44.77
CA SER A 253 -6.72 -7.16 -43.31
C SER A 253 -7.24 -8.50 -42.80
N ALA A 254 -6.38 -9.19 -42.05
CA ALA A 254 -6.72 -10.39 -41.32
C ALA A 254 -7.84 -10.07 -40.33
N GLU A 255 -8.85 -10.92 -40.33
CA GLU A 255 -9.91 -10.96 -39.34
C GLU A 255 -9.30 -11.33 -37.99
N VAL A 256 -9.14 -10.33 -37.11
CA VAL A 256 -8.90 -10.58 -35.69
C VAL A 256 -10.27 -10.80 -35.07
N THR A 257 -10.59 -12.07 -34.87
CA THR A 257 -11.73 -12.54 -34.09
C THR A 257 -11.60 -12.01 -32.66
N VAL A 258 -12.42 -11.02 -32.31
CA VAL A 258 -12.67 -10.64 -30.91
C VAL A 258 -13.55 -11.75 -30.33
N GLN A 259 -12.97 -12.59 -29.47
CA GLN A 259 -13.74 -13.45 -28.59
C GLN A 259 -14.35 -12.58 -27.48
N ASP A 260 -15.65 -12.34 -27.59
CA ASP A 260 -16.51 -11.93 -26.48
C ASP A 260 -16.37 -12.98 -25.36
N GLU A 261 -15.79 -12.58 -24.22
CA GLU A 261 -15.90 -13.34 -22.97
C GLU A 261 -17.25 -13.01 -22.28
N PRO A 262 -17.87 -14.01 -21.63
CA PRO A 262 -19.29 -14.02 -21.33
C PRO A 262 -19.68 -13.07 -20.19
N GLY A 263 -20.68 -12.24 -20.46
CA GLY A 263 -21.35 -11.43 -19.45
C GLY A 263 -21.84 -12.28 -18.27
N VAL A 264 -21.57 -11.78 -17.06
CA VAL A 264 -22.06 -12.31 -15.78
C VAL A 264 -23.58 -12.47 -15.86
N SER A 265 -24.05 -13.71 -15.99
CA SER A 265 -25.47 -14.01 -16.09
C SER A 265 -26.19 -13.68 -14.78
N GLN A 266 -27.34 -12.99 -14.89
CA GLN A 266 -28.22 -12.63 -13.76
C GLN A 266 -28.71 -13.84 -12.92
N ALA A 267 -28.42 -15.07 -13.35
CA ALA A 267 -28.72 -16.29 -12.62
C ALA A 267 -27.87 -16.48 -11.34
N GLY A 268 -26.66 -15.91 -11.27
CA GLY A 268 -25.77 -16.06 -10.10
C GLY A 268 -26.20 -15.27 -8.87
N LEU A 269 -26.89 -14.14 -9.05
CA LEU A 269 -27.35 -13.27 -7.95
C LEU A 269 -28.57 -13.86 -7.22
N ILE A 270 -29.41 -14.63 -7.92
CA ILE A 270 -30.59 -15.28 -7.34
C ILE A 270 -30.17 -16.42 -6.40
N TRP A 271 -29.13 -17.18 -6.76
CA TRP A 271 -28.63 -18.29 -5.95
C TRP A 271 -27.98 -17.82 -4.64
N LEU A 272 -27.21 -16.73 -4.66
CA LEU A 272 -26.61 -16.13 -3.45
C LEU A 272 -27.69 -15.63 -2.49
N GLY A 273 -28.77 -15.02 -2.99
CA GLY A 273 -29.91 -14.58 -2.18
C GLY A 273 -30.63 -15.73 -1.47
N VAL A 274 -30.87 -16.86 -2.17
CA VAL A 274 -31.55 -18.03 -1.60
C VAL A 274 -30.73 -18.67 -0.47
N VAL A 275 -29.40 -18.78 -0.62
CA VAL A 275 -28.52 -19.36 0.42
C VAL A 275 -28.54 -18.52 1.70
N ILE A 276 -28.53 -17.19 1.59
CA ILE A 276 -28.58 -16.28 2.75
C ILE A 276 -29.92 -16.41 3.48
N ILE A 277 -31.04 -16.44 2.75
CA ILE A 277 -32.38 -16.57 3.35
C ILE A 277 -32.53 -17.92 4.08
N VAL A 278 -32.07 -19.01 3.48
CA VAL A 278 -32.10 -20.34 4.10
C VAL A 278 -31.23 -20.37 5.36
N GLY A 279 -30.04 -19.76 5.33
CA GLY A 279 -29.17 -19.63 6.50
C GLY A 279 -29.80 -18.85 7.66
N LEU A 280 -30.49 -17.74 7.36
CA LEU A 280 -31.19 -16.94 8.37
C LEU A 280 -32.39 -17.69 8.97
N LEU A 281 -33.12 -18.47 8.16
CA LEU A 281 -34.23 -19.29 8.67
C LEU A 281 -33.75 -20.44 9.56
N LEU A 282 -32.65 -21.10 9.19
CA LEU A 282 -32.07 -22.19 10.01
C LEU A 282 -31.52 -21.67 11.34
N THR A 283 -30.85 -20.52 11.33
CA THR A 283 -30.34 -19.90 12.56
C THR A 283 -31.49 -19.45 13.48
N ALA A 284 -32.55 -18.85 12.95
CA ALA A 284 -33.74 -18.50 13.71
C ALA A 284 -34.44 -19.74 14.32
N LEU A 285 -34.52 -20.84 13.57
CA LEU A 285 -35.07 -22.11 14.05
C LEU A 285 -34.25 -22.67 15.22
N VAL A 286 -32.93 -22.68 15.12
CA VAL A 286 -32.03 -23.14 16.20
C VAL A 286 -32.19 -22.28 17.45
N VAL A 287 -32.26 -20.95 17.30
CA VAL A 287 -32.50 -20.03 18.42
C VAL A 287 -33.86 -20.29 19.07
N ALA A 288 -34.92 -20.52 18.29
CA ALA A 288 -36.25 -20.83 18.81
C ALA A 288 -36.26 -22.17 19.58
N ILE A 289 -35.59 -23.20 19.07
CA ILE A 289 -35.45 -24.49 19.76
C ILE A 289 -34.68 -24.31 21.08
N LEU A 290 -33.60 -23.54 21.08
CA LEU A 290 -32.83 -23.27 22.31
C LEU A 290 -33.62 -22.44 23.32
N TYR A 291 -34.49 -21.53 22.86
CA TYR A 291 -35.36 -20.72 23.71
C TYR A 291 -36.50 -21.55 24.34
N LEU A 292 -37.11 -22.45 23.55
CA LEU A 292 -38.14 -23.37 24.02
C LEU A 292 -37.61 -24.50 24.91
N ARG A 293 -36.30 -24.72 24.92
CA ARG A 293 -35.62 -25.73 25.74
C ARG A 293 -35.02 -25.16 27.03
N ARG A 294 -35.28 -23.88 27.35
CA ARG A 294 -34.96 -23.32 28.67
C ARG A 294 -36.04 -23.76 29.67
N PRO A 295 -35.69 -24.55 30.70
CA PRO A 295 -36.63 -24.95 31.75
C PRO A 295 -37.00 -23.80 32.69
#